data_AF-A0A3M6SBD1-F1
#
_entry.id   AF-A0A3M6SBD1-F1
#
_cell.length_a   1.000
_cell.length_b   1.000
_cell.length_c   1.000
_cell.angle_alpha   90.00
_cell.angle_beta   90.00
_cell.angle_gamma   90.00
#
_symmetry.space_group_name_H-M   'P 1'
#
loop_
_entity.id
_entity.type
_entity.pdbx_description
1 polymer ?
#
loop_
_entity_poly.entity_id
_entity_poly.type
_entity_poly.pdbx_seq_one_letter_code
_entity_poly.pdbx_strand_id
1 'polypeptide(L)'
;MIHSIVHFMVSNQVFTLFICLAIGFLIGNYKIAGKFNIGATVGTLIVTLIVGQIGSFPRDEMLGTIFFGAFMFSVGYRIGPQLLVSLKLFGIRILIASIFWMVVAFLVGWSLFSAFKIGPGIAAGVISGALTQSATVASSLQTIGSLPVNQSVRATYEAQLPVAYALTYVFGTLGVIIFLRDLAPKILGISIAEQGPKMAERYHFHAKNPNPTWRRTYRIADDSPLVGKTLEEFNRRSNYRIIGLAAFHDGKMTDHLEYQLQVGDLLTVIGYAVHFDRLMRVPGLTEVLTPTNAPCERAFVLGKNFKPGELALLRQHGVFVNIQDPISGNQQLINQLQPGDVISLTGNTSRTKAILKKMGRWKATDTAMNYSLFSLGIGCASLLGIIGLKLNSIPLQLGNGTAALIMGLILSSWIERHRDRKSIPVTVTSFLQSFGLTLFVGTVGLQSAQAFTSAIKSLGIGVLFIGAMISIMPHLLTLFFGRYVLKMEPLALIGAMTGSGTIAAAMNEISQKAGPEGGAYYAAAFTPAFVVGNIGITLLGPIFVALLS
;
A
#
# COMPACT_ATOMS: atom_id res chain seq x y z
N MET A 1 37.36 -16.60 -22.58
CA MET A 1 36.11 -15.81 -22.72
C MET A 1 35.17 -15.97 -21.52
N ILE A 2 34.69 -17.17 -21.19
CA ILE A 2 33.77 -17.39 -20.04
C ILE A 2 34.35 -16.92 -18.70
N HIS A 3 35.61 -17.27 -18.39
CA HIS A 3 36.28 -16.77 -17.17
C HIS A 3 36.36 -15.24 -17.09
N SER A 4 36.58 -14.56 -18.22
CA SER A 4 36.63 -13.10 -18.29
C SER A 4 35.25 -12.48 -18.02
N ILE A 5 34.19 -13.11 -18.52
CA ILE A 5 32.80 -12.69 -18.26
C ILE A 5 32.44 -12.90 -16.78
N VAL A 6 32.76 -14.06 -16.21
CA VAL A 6 32.53 -14.36 -14.79
C VAL A 6 33.29 -13.38 -13.89
N HIS A 7 34.57 -13.14 -14.18
CA HIS A 7 35.36 -12.15 -13.44
C HIS A 7 34.75 -10.75 -13.55
N PHE A 8 34.35 -10.32 -14.75
CA PHE A 8 33.66 -9.05 -14.94
C PHE A 8 32.38 -8.96 -14.10
N MET A 9 31.54 -10.00 -14.11
CA MET A 9 30.28 -10.03 -13.35
C MET A 9 30.52 -9.94 -11.84
N VAL A 10 31.51 -10.66 -11.32
CA VAL A 10 31.86 -10.64 -9.88
C VAL A 10 32.44 -9.29 -9.47
N SER A 11 33.34 -8.72 -10.27
CA SER A 11 33.95 -7.41 -10.00
C SER A 11 32.97 -6.25 -10.18
N ASN A 12 31.97 -6.38 -11.06
CA ASN A 12 30.97 -5.34 -11.35
C ASN A 12 29.60 -5.75 -10.80
N GLN A 13 29.46 -5.70 -9.48
CA GLN A 13 28.24 -6.15 -8.80
C GLN A 13 26.98 -5.39 -9.23
N VAL A 14 27.12 -4.09 -9.54
CA VAL A 14 26.01 -3.28 -10.05
C VAL A 14 25.45 -3.87 -11.34
N PHE A 15 26.32 -4.25 -12.28
CA PHE A 15 25.90 -4.90 -13.52
C PHE A 15 25.15 -6.21 -13.23
N THR A 16 25.75 -7.09 -12.44
CA THR A 16 25.18 -8.42 -12.15
C THR A 16 23.84 -8.31 -11.42
N LEU A 17 23.75 -7.44 -10.41
CA LEU A 17 22.52 -7.21 -9.65
C LEU A 17 21.41 -6.69 -10.55
N PHE A 18 21.67 -5.69 -11.39
CA PHE A 18 20.64 -5.11 -12.26
C PHE A 18 20.19 -6.08 -13.37
N ILE A 19 21.08 -6.94 -13.88
CA ILE A 19 20.69 -8.02 -14.79
C ILE A 19 19.80 -9.04 -14.07
N CYS A 20 20.16 -9.44 -12.85
CA CYS A 20 19.35 -10.35 -12.06
C CYS A 20 17.98 -9.74 -11.71
N LEU A 21 17.93 -8.44 -11.43
CA LEU A 21 16.68 -7.70 -11.23
C LEU A 21 15.84 -7.73 -12.50
N ALA A 22 16.39 -7.34 -13.65
CA ALA A 22 15.66 -7.32 -14.91
C ALA A 22 15.05 -8.70 -15.24
N ILE A 23 15.85 -9.76 -15.18
CA ILE A 23 15.38 -11.13 -15.44
C ILE A 23 14.39 -11.59 -14.36
N GLY A 24 14.67 -11.26 -13.09
CA GLY A 24 13.81 -11.60 -11.96
C GLY A 24 12.43 -10.95 -12.01
N PHE A 25 12.34 -9.69 -12.43
CA PHE A 25 11.08 -9.01 -12.68
C PHE A 25 10.32 -9.62 -13.86
N LEU A 26 11.02 -9.98 -14.94
CA LEU A 26 10.42 -10.64 -16.10
C LEU A 26 9.81 -12.00 -15.74
N ILE A 27 10.58 -12.86 -15.06
CA ILE A 27 10.13 -14.17 -14.60
C ILE A 27 9.05 -14.02 -13.53
N GLY A 28 9.25 -13.12 -12.57
CA GLY A 28 8.34 -12.93 -11.45
C GLY A 28 6.97 -12.39 -11.84
N ASN A 29 6.90 -11.58 -12.89
CA ASN A 29 5.64 -11.04 -13.42
C ASN A 29 4.97 -11.96 -14.46
N TYR A 30 5.66 -13.02 -14.91
CA TYR A 30 5.10 -13.97 -15.86
C TYR A 30 3.91 -14.71 -15.24
N LYS A 31 2.78 -14.74 -15.95
CA LYS A 31 1.55 -15.40 -15.50
C LYS A 31 1.52 -16.86 -15.97
N ILE A 32 1.82 -17.78 -15.05
CA ILE A 32 1.66 -19.22 -15.25
C ILE A 32 0.16 -19.54 -15.36
N ALA A 33 -0.23 -20.19 -16.46
CA ALA A 33 -1.62 -20.55 -16.77
C ALA A 33 -2.60 -19.35 -16.74
N GLY A 34 -2.11 -18.13 -17.00
CA GLY A 34 -2.91 -16.91 -17.04
C GLY A 34 -3.45 -16.41 -15.69
N LYS A 35 -3.22 -17.14 -14.59
CA LYS A 35 -3.85 -16.89 -13.29
C LYS A 35 -2.85 -16.58 -12.18
N PHE A 36 -1.65 -17.13 -12.24
CA PHE A 36 -0.71 -17.07 -11.12
C PHE A 36 0.64 -16.47 -11.54
N ASN A 37 1.18 -15.55 -10.76
CA ASN A 37 2.57 -15.10 -10.88
C ASN A 37 3.30 -15.35 -9.56
N ILE A 38 4.59 -15.70 -9.64
CA ILE A 38 5.39 -15.98 -8.44
C ILE A 38 5.82 -14.70 -7.70
N GLY A 39 5.74 -13.54 -8.37
CA GLY A 39 6.12 -12.23 -7.86
C GLY A 39 7.58 -11.86 -8.16
N ALA A 40 7.82 -10.57 -8.43
CA ALA A 40 9.14 -10.04 -8.79
C ALA A 40 10.24 -10.36 -7.78
N THR A 41 9.95 -10.23 -6.48
CA THR A 41 10.93 -10.49 -5.41
C THR A 41 11.40 -11.94 -5.37
N VAL A 42 10.48 -12.90 -5.53
CA VAL A 42 10.81 -14.33 -5.58
C VAL A 42 11.53 -14.67 -6.88
N GLY A 43 11.05 -14.14 -8.01
CA GLY A 43 11.72 -14.29 -9.31
C GLY A 43 13.17 -13.80 -9.25
N THR A 44 13.41 -12.61 -8.69
CA THR A 44 14.76 -12.09 -8.47
C THR A 44 15.58 -12.97 -7.54
N LEU A 45 15.03 -13.46 -6.42
CA LEU A 45 15.77 -14.35 -5.53
C LEU A 45 16.23 -15.63 -6.23
N ILE A 46 15.35 -16.26 -7.02
CA ILE A 46 15.70 -17.47 -7.78
C ILE A 46 16.84 -17.15 -8.76
N VAL A 47 16.73 -16.05 -9.51
CA VAL A 47 17.74 -15.64 -10.47
C VAL A 47 19.07 -15.33 -9.77
N THR A 48 19.07 -14.62 -8.65
CA THR A 48 20.30 -14.30 -7.92
C THR A 48 20.94 -15.52 -7.27
N LEU A 49 20.16 -16.49 -6.81
CA LEU A 49 20.67 -17.77 -6.32
C LEU A 49 21.31 -18.61 -7.44
N ILE A 50 20.76 -18.56 -8.67
CA ILE A 50 21.31 -19.26 -9.84
C ILE A 50 22.58 -18.56 -10.34
N VAL A 51 22.49 -17.25 -10.62
CA VAL A 51 23.61 -16.46 -11.14
C VAL A 51 24.73 -16.40 -10.12
N GLY A 52 24.41 -16.30 -8.82
CA GLY A 52 25.40 -16.30 -7.75
C GLY A 52 26.17 -17.62 -7.60
N GLN A 53 25.80 -18.71 -8.28
CA GLN A 53 26.63 -19.93 -8.30
C GLN A 53 27.95 -19.73 -9.05
N ILE A 54 28.04 -18.74 -9.96
CA ILE A 54 29.21 -18.57 -10.84
C ILE A 54 30.42 -17.98 -10.11
N GLY A 55 30.26 -17.41 -8.92
CA GLY A 55 31.32 -16.75 -8.18
C GLY A 55 30.89 -16.27 -6.80
N SER A 56 31.85 -15.78 -6.02
CA SER A 56 31.58 -15.21 -4.69
C SER A 56 31.33 -13.72 -4.82
N PHE A 57 30.13 -13.28 -4.45
CA PHE A 57 29.72 -11.88 -4.51
C PHE A 57 29.78 -11.28 -3.11
N PRO A 58 30.66 -10.29 -2.83
CA PRO A 58 30.64 -9.60 -1.54
C PRO A 58 29.32 -8.85 -1.31
N ARG A 59 28.92 -8.68 -0.05
CA ARG A 59 27.71 -7.94 0.30
C ARG A 59 28.02 -6.47 0.50
N ASP A 60 27.28 -5.60 -0.19
CA ASP A 60 27.16 -4.19 0.22
C ASP A 60 26.03 -4.07 1.25
N GLU A 61 26.42 -4.00 2.52
CA GLU A 61 25.49 -3.86 3.64
C GLU A 61 24.75 -2.52 3.66
N MET A 62 25.42 -1.45 3.21
CA MET A 62 24.86 -0.11 3.19
C MET A 62 23.74 -0.01 2.15
N LEU A 63 24.00 -0.51 0.94
CA LEU A 63 23.01 -0.55 -0.14
C LEU A 63 21.76 -1.33 0.30
N GLY A 64 21.97 -2.53 0.85
CA GLY A 64 20.88 -3.35 1.37
C GLY A 64 20.06 -2.63 2.45
N THR A 65 20.72 -1.97 3.39
CA THR A 65 20.09 -1.25 4.50
C THR A 65 19.25 -0.06 4.02
N ILE A 66 19.77 0.75 3.08
CA ILE A 66 19.06 1.93 2.55
C ILE A 66 17.77 1.51 1.84
N PHE A 67 17.85 0.54 0.93
CA PHE A 67 16.68 0.11 0.15
C PHE A 67 15.67 -0.66 0.98
N PHE A 68 16.13 -1.46 1.95
CA PHE A 68 15.27 -2.11 2.91
C PHE A 68 14.54 -1.11 3.82
N GLY A 69 15.27 -0.12 4.34
CA GLY A 69 14.68 0.98 5.11
C GLY A 69 13.66 1.78 4.31
N ALA A 70 13.97 2.10 3.04
CA ALA A 70 13.05 2.77 2.14
C ALA A 70 11.78 1.96 1.85
N PHE A 71 11.91 0.64 1.66
CA PHE A 71 10.78 -0.29 1.53
C PHE A 71 9.91 -0.26 2.80
N MET A 72 10.49 -0.49 3.98
CA MET A 72 9.75 -0.56 5.24
C MET A 72 9.09 0.77 5.61
N PHE A 73 9.81 1.88 5.40
CA PHE A 73 9.26 3.21 5.55
C PHE A 73 8.05 3.43 4.65
N SER A 74 8.15 3.04 3.37
CA SER A 74 7.06 3.19 2.42
C SER A 74 5.84 2.32 2.78
N VAL A 75 6.07 1.12 3.33
CA VAL A 75 5.03 0.26 3.93
C VAL A 75 4.31 1.02 5.04
N GLY A 76 5.03 1.47 6.07
CA GLY A 76 4.44 2.22 7.17
C GLY A 76 3.71 3.49 6.70
N TYR A 77 4.33 4.23 5.78
CA TYR A 77 3.80 5.50 5.30
C TYR A 77 2.47 5.34 4.54
N ARG A 78 2.30 4.26 3.76
CA ARG A 78 1.05 3.98 3.05
C ARG A 78 -0.07 3.51 3.98
N ILE A 79 0.26 2.81 5.06
CA ILE A 79 -0.72 2.17 5.95
C ILE A 79 -1.29 3.16 6.98
N GLY A 80 -0.51 4.15 7.41
CA GLY A 80 -0.87 5.11 8.47
C GLY A 80 -2.31 5.66 8.41
N PRO A 81 -2.80 6.18 7.28
CA PRO A 81 -4.12 6.82 7.20
C PRO A 81 -5.25 5.79 7.38
N GLN A 82 -5.08 4.61 6.79
CA GLN A 82 -6.07 3.54 6.81
C GLN A 82 -6.12 2.82 8.17
N LEU A 83 -4.99 2.78 8.89
CA LEU A 83 -4.89 2.13 10.20
C LEU A 83 -5.89 2.72 11.21
N LEU A 84 -5.92 4.05 11.35
CA LEU A 84 -6.78 4.73 12.32
C LEU A 84 -8.27 4.57 12.00
N VAL A 85 -8.63 4.63 10.71
CA VAL A 85 -10.00 4.41 10.25
C VAL A 85 -10.44 2.97 10.55
N SER A 86 -9.58 2.01 10.23
CA SER A 86 -9.85 0.58 10.42
C SER A 86 -10.01 0.20 11.88
N LEU A 87 -9.16 0.74 12.77
CA LEU A 87 -9.28 0.49 14.22
C LEU A 87 -10.59 1.01 14.80
N LYS A 88 -11.12 2.13 14.30
CA LYS A 88 -12.44 2.63 14.71
C LYS A 88 -13.59 1.72 14.25
N LEU A 89 -13.45 1.11 13.06
CA LEU A 89 -14.50 0.26 12.47
C LEU A 89 -14.57 -1.12 13.12
N PHE A 90 -13.42 -1.80 13.26
CA PHE A 90 -13.38 -3.19 13.72
C PHE A 90 -13.01 -3.34 15.21
N GLY A 91 -12.58 -2.24 15.83
CA GLY A 91 -12.22 -2.20 17.23
C GLY A 91 -10.97 -3.01 17.57
N ILE A 92 -10.80 -3.23 18.88
CA ILE A 92 -9.65 -3.94 19.47
C ILE A 92 -9.59 -5.43 19.08
N ARG A 93 -10.70 -6.02 18.61
CA ARG A 93 -10.79 -7.46 18.30
C ARG A 93 -9.78 -7.90 17.24
N ILE A 94 -9.56 -7.09 16.20
CA ILE A 94 -8.54 -7.40 15.18
C ILE A 94 -7.13 -7.43 15.79
N LEU A 95 -6.83 -6.49 16.68
CA LEU A 95 -5.54 -6.45 17.36
C LEU A 95 -5.35 -7.67 18.25
N ILE A 96 -6.38 -8.06 19.02
CA ILE A 96 -6.33 -9.28 19.86
C ILE A 96 -6.14 -10.53 19.00
N ALA A 97 -6.88 -10.66 17.89
CA ALA A 97 -6.72 -11.79 16.96
C ALA A 97 -5.30 -11.83 16.35
N SER A 98 -4.74 -10.67 16.02
CA SER A 98 -3.39 -10.57 15.44
C SER A 98 -2.29 -10.90 16.45
N ILE A 99 -2.44 -10.46 17.69
CA ILE A 99 -1.51 -10.81 18.78
C ILE A 99 -1.61 -12.30 19.09
N PHE A 100 -2.83 -12.85 19.16
CA PHE A 100 -3.04 -14.28 19.34
C PHE A 100 -2.37 -15.08 18.21
N TRP A 101 -2.59 -14.68 16.95
CA TRP A 101 -1.92 -15.28 15.79
C TRP A 101 -0.39 -15.26 15.94
N MET A 102 0.18 -14.13 16.38
CA MET A 102 1.63 -13.98 16.60
C MET A 102 2.15 -14.94 17.67
N VAL A 103 1.44 -15.04 18.80
CA VAL A 103 1.81 -15.95 19.90
C VAL A 103 1.73 -17.39 19.42
N VAL A 104 0.69 -17.76 18.68
CA VAL A 104 0.59 -19.11 18.11
C VAL A 104 1.71 -19.38 17.12
N ALA A 105 2.06 -18.43 16.24
CA ALA A 105 3.18 -18.57 15.33
C ALA A 105 4.50 -18.79 16.06
N PHE A 106 4.75 -18.05 17.13
CA PHE A 106 5.91 -18.26 18.00
C PHE A 106 5.88 -19.64 18.66
N LEU A 107 4.78 -20.05 19.27
CA LEU A 107 4.69 -21.33 19.99
C LEU A 107 4.82 -22.54 19.05
N VAL A 108 4.20 -22.49 17.87
CA VAL A 108 4.32 -23.54 16.85
C VAL A 108 5.76 -23.61 16.34
N GLY A 109 6.35 -22.45 16.02
CA GLY A 109 7.75 -22.36 15.60
C GLY A 109 8.70 -22.91 16.66
N TRP A 110 8.57 -22.46 17.91
CA TRP A 110 9.34 -22.93 19.05
C TRP A 110 9.25 -24.44 19.22
N SER A 111 8.03 -24.97 19.25
CA SER A 111 7.80 -26.42 19.43
C SER A 111 8.46 -27.24 18.33
N LEU A 112 8.33 -26.81 17.07
CA LEU A 112 8.92 -27.52 15.92
C LEU A 112 10.45 -27.35 15.88
N PHE A 113 10.98 -26.17 16.13
CA PHE A 113 12.43 -25.94 16.12
C PHE A 113 13.12 -26.69 17.25
N SER A 114 12.54 -26.74 18.44
CA SER A 114 13.05 -27.55 19.55
C SER A 114 12.95 -29.05 19.25
N ALA A 115 11.82 -29.54 18.71
CA ALA A 115 11.63 -30.96 18.42
C ALA A 115 12.57 -31.48 17.31
N PHE A 116 12.76 -30.70 16.24
CA PHE A 116 13.60 -31.05 15.10
C PHE A 116 15.04 -30.53 15.22
N LYS A 117 15.40 -29.91 16.35
CA LYS A 117 16.74 -29.34 16.63
C LYS A 117 17.23 -28.40 15.52
N ILE A 118 16.35 -27.49 15.11
CA ILE A 118 16.64 -26.52 14.04
C ILE A 118 17.51 -25.38 14.59
N GLY A 119 18.64 -25.12 13.91
CA GLY A 119 19.56 -24.03 14.28
C GLY A 119 19.05 -22.63 13.93
N PRO A 120 19.70 -21.57 14.45
CA PRO A 120 19.20 -20.20 14.43
C PRO A 120 19.06 -19.62 13.01
N GLY A 121 20.03 -19.85 12.11
CA GLY A 121 19.96 -19.38 10.72
C GLY A 121 18.77 -19.97 9.96
N ILE A 122 18.58 -21.29 10.10
CA ILE A 122 17.46 -22.01 9.48
C ILE A 122 16.13 -21.55 10.08
N ALA A 123 16.02 -21.50 11.40
CA ALA A 123 14.80 -21.08 12.09
C ALA A 123 14.35 -19.68 11.66
N ALA A 124 15.27 -18.72 11.62
CA ALA A 124 14.99 -17.36 11.15
C ALA A 124 14.52 -17.33 9.69
N GLY A 125 15.16 -18.14 8.83
CA GLY A 125 14.78 -18.27 7.43
C GLY A 125 13.39 -18.89 7.26
N VAL A 126 13.09 -19.96 7.99
CA VAL A 126 11.77 -20.61 8.00
C VAL A 126 10.69 -19.65 8.48
N ILE A 127 10.90 -18.92 9.58
CA ILE A 127 9.92 -17.92 10.06
C ILE A 127 9.68 -16.84 9.01
N SER A 128 10.76 -16.33 8.41
CA SER A 128 10.65 -15.31 7.37
C SER A 128 9.88 -15.81 6.15
N GLY A 129 10.17 -17.02 5.67
CA GLY A 129 9.56 -17.58 4.46
C GLY A 129 8.14 -18.07 4.71
N ALA A 130 7.95 -18.95 5.68
CA ALA A 130 6.65 -19.54 6.02
C ALA A 130 5.60 -18.51 6.42
N LEU A 131 6.01 -17.40 7.07
CA LEU A 131 5.11 -16.31 7.43
C LEU A 131 5.19 -15.13 6.44
N THR A 132 5.83 -15.32 5.29
CA THR A 132 5.91 -14.37 4.16
C THR A 132 6.44 -12.97 4.49
N GLN A 133 7.18 -12.83 5.59
CA GLN A 133 7.75 -11.56 6.02
C GLN A 133 9.23 -11.49 5.66
N SER A 134 9.54 -10.89 4.52
CA SER A 134 10.92 -10.68 4.05
C SER A 134 11.73 -9.75 4.94
N ALA A 135 11.07 -8.83 5.66
CA ALA A 135 11.75 -7.92 6.58
C ALA A 135 12.48 -8.64 7.72
N THR A 136 11.98 -9.82 8.09
CA THR A 136 12.60 -10.71 9.06
C THR A 136 13.98 -11.18 8.63
N VAL A 137 14.27 -11.29 7.33
CA VAL A 137 15.60 -11.65 6.83
C VAL A 137 16.63 -10.60 7.27
N ALA A 138 16.33 -9.33 7.03
CA ALA A 138 17.24 -8.23 7.35
C ALA A 138 17.50 -8.13 8.85
N SER A 139 16.44 -8.14 9.67
CA SER A 139 16.55 -8.02 11.13
C SER A 139 17.30 -9.21 11.72
N SER A 140 17.04 -10.42 11.25
CA SER A 140 17.72 -11.62 11.72
C SER A 140 19.20 -11.65 11.33
N LEU A 141 19.56 -11.22 10.11
CA LEU A 141 20.96 -11.11 9.71
C LEU A 141 21.73 -10.10 10.59
N GLN A 142 21.09 -8.99 10.97
CA GLN A 142 21.68 -8.03 11.91
C GLN A 142 21.95 -8.66 13.29
N THR A 143 21.00 -9.45 13.81
CA THR A 143 21.18 -10.17 15.08
C THR A 143 22.25 -11.26 14.98
N ILE A 144 22.27 -12.04 13.88
CA ILE A 144 23.30 -13.05 13.61
C ILE A 144 24.70 -12.42 13.58
N GLY A 145 24.84 -11.25 12.94
CA GLY A 145 26.08 -10.49 12.91
C GLY A 145 26.60 -10.08 14.30
N SER A 146 25.68 -9.91 15.26
CA SER A 146 25.98 -9.52 16.64
C SER A 146 26.16 -10.69 17.60
N LEU A 147 26.01 -11.94 17.14
CA LEU A 147 26.16 -13.12 17.99
C LEU A 147 27.62 -13.31 18.44
N PRO A 148 27.86 -13.71 19.70
CA PRO A 148 29.19 -14.00 20.24
C PRO A 148 29.69 -15.39 19.80
N VAL A 149 29.62 -15.68 18.50
CA VAL A 149 30.08 -16.94 17.88
C VAL A 149 31.28 -16.69 16.96
N ASN A 150 32.01 -17.74 16.61
CA ASN A 150 33.13 -17.64 15.68
C ASN A 150 32.65 -17.26 14.25
N GLN A 151 33.57 -16.78 13.41
CA GLN A 151 33.24 -16.29 12.08
C GLN A 151 32.68 -17.37 11.14
N SER A 152 33.14 -18.63 11.28
CA SER A 152 32.66 -19.74 10.44
C SER A 152 31.22 -20.16 10.75
N VAL A 153 30.86 -20.23 12.03
CA VAL A 153 29.48 -20.50 12.46
C VAL A 153 28.55 -19.36 12.06
N ARG A 154 28.99 -18.11 12.24
CA ARG A 154 28.22 -16.93 11.79
C ARG A 154 27.95 -16.98 10.29
N ALA A 155 28.99 -17.19 9.48
CA ALA A 155 28.85 -17.31 8.03
C ALA A 155 27.90 -18.44 7.62
N THR A 156 27.87 -19.54 8.39
CA THR A 156 26.92 -20.65 8.17
C THR A 156 25.48 -20.21 8.42
N TYR A 157 25.20 -19.50 9.50
CA TYR A 157 23.84 -19.00 9.79
C TYR A 157 23.37 -17.97 8.78
N GLU A 158 24.24 -17.03 8.39
CA GLU A 158 23.95 -16.02 7.35
C GLU A 158 23.67 -16.67 5.99
N ALA A 159 24.38 -17.75 5.67
CA ALA A 159 24.16 -18.53 4.46
C ALA A 159 22.84 -19.32 4.49
N GLN A 160 22.52 -19.99 5.61
CA GLN A 160 21.33 -20.84 5.73
C GLN A 160 20.02 -20.06 5.64
N LEU A 161 20.00 -18.84 6.18
CA LEU A 161 18.77 -18.08 6.37
C LEU A 161 18.06 -17.77 5.04
N PRO A 162 18.69 -17.16 4.02
CA PRO A 162 18.00 -16.84 2.76
C PRO A 162 17.56 -18.09 1.99
N VAL A 163 18.25 -19.21 2.18
CA VAL A 163 17.91 -20.50 1.57
C VAL A 163 16.62 -21.04 2.18
N ALA A 164 16.54 -21.11 3.51
CA ALA A 164 15.35 -21.56 4.22
C ALA A 164 14.16 -20.63 3.96
N TYR A 165 14.40 -19.32 3.85
CA TYR A 165 13.41 -18.34 3.41
C TYR A 165 12.83 -18.70 2.03
N ALA A 166 13.69 -18.89 1.02
CA ALA A 166 13.25 -19.21 -0.34
C ALA A 166 12.40 -20.50 -0.40
N LEU A 167 12.84 -21.54 0.30
CA LEU A 167 12.19 -22.85 0.31
C LEU A 167 10.80 -22.82 0.97
N THR A 168 10.67 -22.09 2.08
CA THR A 168 9.42 -22.08 2.86
C THR A 168 8.43 -21.01 2.40
N TYR A 169 8.88 -20.00 1.65
CA TYR A 169 8.02 -18.94 1.10
C TYR A 169 6.87 -19.45 0.23
N VAL A 170 7.10 -20.52 -0.52
CA VAL A 170 6.08 -21.15 -1.37
C VAL A 170 4.87 -21.61 -0.55
N PHE A 171 5.11 -22.23 0.62
CA PHE A 171 4.04 -22.67 1.51
C PHE A 171 3.36 -21.50 2.22
N GLY A 172 4.13 -20.49 2.62
CA GLY A 172 3.60 -19.26 3.20
C GLY A 172 2.68 -18.51 2.25
N THR A 173 2.96 -18.56 0.95
CA THR A 173 2.16 -17.87 -0.07
C THR A 173 1.04 -18.77 -0.59
N LEU A 174 1.35 -19.83 -1.34
CA LEU A 174 0.35 -20.67 -2.00
C LEU A 174 -0.53 -21.42 -1.00
N GLY A 175 0.10 -22.05 0.00
CA GLY A 175 -0.62 -22.85 0.99
C GLY A 175 -1.62 -22.01 1.77
N VAL A 176 -1.19 -20.82 2.20
CA VAL A 176 -2.07 -19.93 2.97
C VAL A 176 -3.10 -19.22 2.10
N ILE A 177 -2.78 -18.86 0.84
CA ILE A 177 -3.81 -18.35 -0.10
C ILE A 177 -4.93 -19.37 -0.26
N ILE A 178 -4.60 -20.64 -0.52
CA ILE A 178 -5.59 -21.72 -0.65
C ILE A 178 -6.38 -21.84 0.65
N PHE A 179 -5.70 -21.81 1.81
CA PHE A 179 -6.36 -21.87 3.10
C PHE A 179 -7.36 -20.72 3.29
N LEU A 180 -6.93 -19.46 3.15
CA LEU A 180 -7.74 -18.28 3.45
C LEU A 180 -8.82 -17.98 2.40
N ARG A 181 -8.56 -18.28 1.12
CA ARG A 181 -9.50 -18.02 0.01
C ARG A 181 -10.53 -19.13 -0.18
N ASP A 182 -10.14 -20.39 0.09
CA ASP A 182 -10.92 -21.56 -0.31
C ASP A 182 -11.36 -22.42 0.88
N LEU A 183 -10.51 -22.63 1.90
CA LEU A 183 -10.85 -23.51 3.03
C LEU A 183 -11.51 -22.76 4.20
N ALA A 184 -10.94 -21.65 4.65
CA ALA A 184 -11.47 -20.85 5.75
C ALA A 184 -12.91 -20.36 5.51
N PRO A 185 -13.30 -19.86 4.31
CA PRO A 185 -14.69 -19.48 4.04
C PRO A 185 -15.64 -20.67 4.14
N LYS A 186 -15.23 -21.86 3.69
CA LYS A 186 -16.02 -23.10 3.81
C LYS A 186 -16.21 -23.50 5.28
N ILE A 187 -15.14 -23.45 6.08
CA ILE A 187 -15.21 -23.72 7.53
C ILE A 187 -16.14 -22.72 8.22
N LEU A 188 -16.12 -21.46 7.80
CA LEU A 188 -16.97 -20.40 8.35
C LEU A 188 -18.40 -20.39 7.80
N GLY A 189 -18.69 -21.22 6.78
CA GLY A 189 -20.01 -21.28 6.13
C GLY A 189 -20.36 -20.04 5.32
N ILE A 190 -19.38 -19.35 4.73
CA ILE A 190 -19.59 -18.14 3.92
C ILE A 190 -19.07 -18.26 2.49
N SER A 191 -19.74 -17.56 1.56
CA SER A 191 -19.22 -17.26 0.23
C SER A 191 -18.63 -15.85 0.21
N ILE A 192 -17.33 -15.71 -0.08
CA ILE A 192 -16.66 -14.38 -0.12
C ILE A 192 -17.38 -13.43 -1.09
N ALA A 193 -17.80 -13.92 -2.25
CA ALA A 193 -18.44 -13.12 -3.29
C ALA A 193 -19.82 -12.57 -2.87
N GLU A 194 -20.52 -13.28 -1.98
CA GLU A 194 -21.81 -12.83 -1.44
C GLU A 194 -21.65 -12.03 -0.15
N GLN A 195 -20.72 -12.42 0.71
CA GLN A 195 -20.49 -11.80 2.01
C GLN A 195 -19.88 -10.40 1.85
N GLY A 196 -19.02 -10.21 0.84
CA GLY A 196 -18.38 -8.92 0.55
C GLY A 196 -19.37 -7.77 0.38
N PRO A 197 -20.27 -7.82 -0.62
CA PRO A 197 -21.29 -6.78 -0.82
C PRO A 197 -22.20 -6.59 0.40
N LYS A 198 -22.64 -7.68 1.04
CA LYS A 198 -23.49 -7.63 2.25
C LYS A 198 -22.83 -6.86 3.38
N MET A 199 -21.54 -7.10 3.63
CA MET A 199 -20.82 -6.39 4.69
C MET A 199 -20.47 -4.96 4.28
N ALA A 200 -20.15 -4.74 3.01
CA ALA A 200 -19.91 -3.39 2.51
C ALA A 200 -21.14 -2.50 2.71
N GLU A 201 -22.34 -2.98 2.35
CA GLU A 201 -23.59 -2.26 2.57
C GLU A 201 -23.85 -2.00 4.06
N ARG A 202 -23.71 -3.02 4.91
CA ARG A 202 -23.92 -2.91 6.37
C ARG A 202 -23.02 -1.87 7.04
N TYR A 203 -21.80 -1.72 6.56
CA TYR A 203 -20.80 -0.80 7.10
C TYR A 203 -20.60 0.46 6.24
N HIS A 204 -21.50 0.72 5.29
CA HIS A 204 -21.49 1.89 4.40
C HIS A 204 -20.18 2.08 3.61
N PHE A 205 -19.60 0.98 3.15
CA PHE A 205 -18.55 1.01 2.13
C PHE A 205 -19.20 1.11 0.75
N HIS A 206 -18.81 2.13 -0.01
CA HIS A 206 -19.26 2.29 -1.39
C HIS A 206 -18.10 2.08 -2.35
N ALA A 207 -18.38 1.53 -3.54
CA ALA A 207 -17.40 1.46 -4.60
C ALA A 207 -16.93 2.89 -4.92
N LYS A 208 -15.62 3.06 -5.06
CA LYS A 208 -15.07 4.30 -5.57
C LYS A 208 -15.64 4.52 -6.98
N ASN A 209 -16.54 5.49 -7.15
CA ASN A 209 -16.94 5.94 -8.47
C ASN A 209 -15.74 6.72 -9.05
N PRO A 210 -15.08 6.23 -10.11
CA PRO A 210 -13.85 6.85 -10.58
C PRO A 210 -14.07 8.21 -11.26
N ASN A 211 -15.28 8.53 -11.69
CA ASN A 211 -15.62 9.81 -12.33
C ASN A 211 -17.03 10.26 -11.94
N PRO A 212 -17.25 10.69 -10.70
CA PRO A 212 -18.56 11.20 -10.29
C PRO A 212 -18.88 12.52 -10.98
N THR A 213 -17.86 13.25 -11.40
CA THR A 213 -17.96 14.55 -12.04
C THR A 213 -17.44 14.48 -13.46
N TRP A 214 -18.14 15.14 -14.37
CA TRP A 214 -17.67 15.34 -15.74
C TRP A 214 -17.31 16.80 -15.93
N ARG A 215 -16.17 17.01 -16.60
CA ARG A 215 -15.77 18.30 -17.16
C ARG A 215 -15.76 18.15 -18.67
N ARG A 216 -16.65 18.87 -19.34
CA ARG A 216 -16.86 18.78 -20.79
C ARG A 216 -16.95 20.16 -21.39
N THR A 217 -16.68 20.26 -22.68
CA THR A 217 -16.75 21.52 -23.41
C THR A 217 -17.71 21.37 -24.58
N TYR A 218 -18.60 22.36 -24.73
CA TYR A 218 -19.59 22.38 -25.80
C TYR A 218 -19.41 23.62 -26.65
N ARG A 219 -19.41 23.44 -27.97
CA ARG A 219 -19.52 24.53 -28.93
C ARG A 219 -20.97 24.99 -28.98
N ILE A 220 -21.19 26.29 -28.87
CA ILE A 220 -22.51 26.93 -28.96
C ILE A 220 -22.83 27.28 -30.41
N ALA A 221 -23.92 26.75 -30.94
CA ALA A 221 -24.49 27.12 -32.24
C ALA A 221 -25.47 28.28 -32.12
N ASP A 222 -25.88 28.83 -33.26
CA ASP A 222 -26.77 29.98 -33.39
C ASP A 222 -28.21 29.71 -32.89
N ASP A 223 -28.68 28.47 -33.02
CA ASP A 223 -29.98 28.02 -32.53
C ASP A 223 -30.00 27.72 -31.01
N SER A 224 -28.88 27.90 -30.31
CA SER A 224 -28.80 27.58 -28.89
C SER A 224 -29.49 28.63 -28.02
N PRO A 225 -30.35 28.23 -27.06
CA PRO A 225 -30.99 29.15 -26.11
C PRO A 225 -30.01 29.72 -25.07
N LEU A 226 -28.72 29.39 -25.17
CA LEU A 226 -27.65 29.97 -24.34
C LEU A 226 -27.06 31.24 -24.93
N VAL A 227 -27.26 31.51 -26.23
CA VAL A 227 -26.74 32.73 -26.88
C VAL A 227 -27.35 33.97 -26.21
N GLY A 228 -26.50 34.94 -25.88
CA GLY A 228 -26.86 36.16 -25.17
C GLY A 228 -27.09 36.00 -23.66
N LYS A 229 -27.09 34.77 -23.13
CA LYS A 229 -27.15 34.51 -21.68
C LYS A 229 -25.79 34.65 -21.05
N THR A 230 -25.74 35.13 -19.81
CA THR A 230 -24.48 35.20 -19.07
C THR A 230 -24.09 33.84 -18.49
N LEU A 231 -22.80 33.65 -18.18
CA LEU A 231 -22.34 32.48 -17.42
C LEU A 231 -23.06 32.36 -16.05
N GLU A 232 -23.36 33.48 -15.40
CA GLU A 232 -24.15 33.50 -14.16
C GLU A 232 -25.59 32.98 -14.37
N GLU A 233 -26.26 33.43 -15.43
CA GLU A 233 -27.61 32.99 -15.78
C GLU A 233 -27.63 31.49 -16.09
N PHE A 234 -26.63 30.99 -16.82
CA PHE A 234 -26.46 29.56 -17.07
C PHE A 234 -26.34 28.77 -15.75
N ASN A 235 -25.46 29.22 -14.85
CA ASN A 235 -25.23 28.58 -13.55
C ASN A 235 -26.48 28.56 -12.67
N ARG A 236 -27.23 29.67 -12.64
CA ARG A 236 -28.49 29.78 -11.90
C ARG A 236 -29.58 28.88 -12.48
N ARG A 237 -29.69 28.80 -13.81
CA ARG A 237 -30.65 27.92 -14.51
C ARG A 237 -30.41 26.44 -14.20
N SER A 238 -29.16 26.04 -14.00
CA SER A 238 -28.80 24.66 -13.59
C SER A 238 -29.01 24.41 -12.09
N ASN A 239 -29.45 25.41 -11.33
CA ASN A 239 -29.44 25.43 -9.86
C ASN A 239 -28.05 25.08 -9.30
N TYR A 240 -26.99 25.59 -9.94
CA TYR A 240 -25.58 25.37 -9.59
C TYR A 240 -25.16 23.90 -9.54
N ARG A 241 -25.92 22.98 -10.15
CA ARG A 241 -25.58 21.56 -10.27
C ARG A 241 -24.57 21.32 -11.39
N ILE A 242 -24.58 22.19 -12.39
CA ILE A 242 -23.59 22.31 -13.46
C ILE A 242 -23.10 23.74 -13.47
N ILE A 243 -21.78 23.93 -13.39
CA ILE A 243 -21.14 25.25 -13.39
C ILE A 243 -20.41 25.43 -14.72
N GLY A 244 -20.73 26.50 -15.44
CA GLY A 244 -19.92 27.05 -16.52
C GLY A 244 -18.65 27.65 -15.91
N LEU A 245 -17.53 27.00 -16.19
CA LEU A 245 -16.21 27.35 -15.65
C LEU A 245 -15.57 28.48 -16.44
N ALA A 246 -15.70 28.41 -17.77
CA ALA A 246 -15.09 29.34 -18.70
C ALA A 246 -15.75 29.23 -20.07
N ALA A 247 -15.81 30.35 -20.79
CA ALA A 247 -16.08 30.39 -22.22
C ALA A 247 -14.78 30.68 -22.96
N PHE A 248 -14.64 30.11 -24.16
CA PHE A 248 -13.53 30.40 -25.06
C PHE A 248 -14.08 30.96 -26.36
N HIS A 249 -13.69 32.19 -26.67
CA HIS A 249 -14.04 32.88 -27.91
C HIS A 249 -12.75 33.21 -28.65
N ASP A 250 -12.63 32.77 -29.91
CA ASP A 250 -11.41 32.93 -30.72
C ASP A 250 -10.11 32.55 -29.99
N GLY A 251 -10.16 31.45 -29.23
CA GLY A 251 -9.02 30.93 -28.46
C GLY A 251 -8.70 31.69 -27.16
N LYS A 252 -9.41 32.78 -26.85
CA LYS A 252 -9.25 33.53 -25.59
C LYS A 252 -10.23 33.01 -24.55
N MET A 253 -9.71 32.69 -23.36
CA MET A 253 -10.50 32.24 -22.23
C MET A 253 -11.07 33.42 -21.44
N THR A 254 -12.32 33.31 -21.01
CA THR A 254 -12.95 34.19 -20.02
C THR A 254 -13.71 33.35 -18.99
N ASP A 255 -13.57 33.69 -17.72
CA ASP A 255 -14.30 33.09 -16.59
C ASP A 255 -15.17 34.12 -15.84
N HIS A 256 -15.35 35.28 -16.47
CA HIS A 256 -16.20 36.37 -15.98
C HIS A 256 -17.66 35.95 -16.01
N LEU A 257 -18.31 35.90 -14.84
CA LEU A 257 -19.72 35.49 -14.71
C LEU A 257 -20.69 36.37 -15.52
N GLU A 258 -20.33 37.63 -15.69
CA GLU A 258 -21.03 38.64 -16.48
C GLU A 258 -20.88 38.48 -18.00
N TYR A 259 -19.96 37.61 -18.46
CA TYR A 259 -19.75 37.37 -19.90
C TYR A 259 -20.98 36.76 -20.55
N GLN A 260 -21.45 37.39 -21.63
CA GLN A 260 -22.55 36.89 -22.46
C GLN A 260 -22.02 35.90 -23.48
N LEU A 261 -22.59 34.71 -23.48
CA LEU A 261 -22.25 33.63 -24.39
C LEU A 261 -22.63 34.00 -25.83
N GLN A 262 -21.72 33.75 -26.76
CA GLN A 262 -21.85 34.07 -28.18
C GLN A 262 -21.87 32.80 -29.03
N VAL A 263 -22.34 32.95 -30.27
CA VAL A 263 -22.26 31.88 -31.27
C VAL A 263 -20.79 31.56 -31.54
N GLY A 264 -20.46 30.27 -31.58
CA GLY A 264 -19.11 29.77 -31.81
C GLY A 264 -18.29 29.56 -30.53
N ASP A 265 -18.74 30.10 -29.38
CA ASP A 265 -18.07 29.92 -28.10
C ASP A 265 -17.90 28.45 -27.74
N LEU A 266 -16.77 28.13 -27.11
CA LEU A 266 -16.59 26.86 -26.43
C LEU A 266 -16.87 27.04 -24.94
N LEU A 267 -18.05 26.62 -24.49
CA LEU A 267 -18.43 26.67 -23.09
C LEU A 267 -17.93 25.41 -22.36
N THR A 268 -16.98 25.60 -21.45
CA THR A 268 -16.52 24.52 -20.57
C THR A 268 -17.34 24.49 -19.29
N VAL A 269 -17.93 23.34 -19.00
CA VAL A 269 -18.79 23.11 -17.84
C VAL A 269 -18.26 21.97 -16.98
N ILE A 270 -18.64 21.98 -15.70
CA ILE A 270 -18.39 20.87 -14.77
C ILE A 270 -19.62 20.61 -13.90
N GLY A 271 -19.86 19.34 -13.56
CA GLY A 271 -20.95 18.92 -12.70
C GLY A 271 -20.88 17.43 -12.38
N TYR A 272 -21.78 16.92 -11.55
CA TYR A 272 -21.93 15.47 -11.40
C TYR A 272 -22.49 14.85 -12.68
N ALA A 273 -21.98 13.68 -13.07
CA ALA A 273 -22.34 12.97 -14.30
C ALA A 273 -23.87 12.80 -14.46
N VAL A 274 -24.57 12.50 -13.36
CA VAL A 274 -26.04 12.34 -13.30
C VAL A 274 -26.83 13.60 -13.69
N HIS A 275 -26.19 14.75 -13.81
CA HIS A 275 -26.84 16.00 -14.21
C HIS A 275 -26.63 16.35 -15.69
N PHE A 276 -25.74 15.67 -16.40
CA PHE A 276 -25.39 15.99 -17.79
C PHE A 276 -26.46 15.62 -18.82
N ASP A 277 -27.35 14.66 -18.53
CA ASP A 277 -28.46 14.31 -19.42
C ASP A 277 -29.35 15.51 -19.77
N ARG A 278 -29.51 16.47 -18.84
CA ARG A 278 -30.27 17.69 -19.11
C ARG A 278 -29.53 18.64 -20.05
N LEU A 279 -28.21 18.69 -19.96
CA LEU A 279 -27.38 19.56 -20.79
C LEU A 279 -27.31 19.04 -22.23
N MET A 280 -27.21 17.72 -22.42
CA MET A 280 -27.21 17.09 -23.75
C MET A 280 -28.53 17.29 -24.51
N ARG A 281 -29.61 17.70 -23.84
CA ARG A 281 -30.91 17.99 -24.46
C ARG A 281 -31.08 19.46 -24.85
N VAL A 282 -30.10 20.31 -24.56
CA VAL A 282 -30.14 21.73 -24.98
C VAL A 282 -29.77 21.79 -26.47
N PRO A 283 -30.64 22.33 -27.34
CA PRO A 283 -30.33 22.46 -28.75
C PRO A 283 -29.13 23.40 -28.99
N GLY A 284 -28.44 23.20 -30.10
CA GLY A 284 -27.28 23.98 -30.47
C GLY A 284 -26.03 23.77 -29.62
N LEU A 285 -25.91 22.65 -28.89
CA LEU A 285 -24.68 22.27 -28.17
C LEU A 285 -24.03 21.05 -28.79
N THR A 286 -22.80 21.21 -29.27
CA THR A 286 -21.98 20.09 -29.78
C THR A 286 -20.78 19.88 -28.89
N GLU A 287 -20.62 18.68 -28.33
CA GLU A 287 -19.45 18.37 -27.49
C GLU A 287 -18.16 18.39 -28.32
N VAL A 288 -17.14 19.04 -27.77
CA VAL A 288 -15.79 19.13 -28.36
C VAL A 288 -14.73 18.82 -27.31
N LEU A 289 -13.49 18.65 -27.75
CA LEU A 289 -12.36 18.45 -26.83
C LEU A 289 -12.19 19.66 -25.90
N THR A 290 -12.02 19.38 -24.60
CA THR A 290 -11.80 20.44 -23.61
C THR A 290 -10.44 21.10 -23.79
N PRO A 291 -10.38 22.45 -23.86
CA PRO A 291 -9.12 23.19 -23.92
C PRO A 291 -8.19 22.89 -22.74
N THR A 292 -6.89 22.82 -22.98
CA THR A 292 -5.87 22.45 -21.98
C THR A 292 -5.75 23.46 -20.85
N ASN A 293 -6.03 24.74 -21.11
CA ASN A 293 -6.04 25.83 -20.13
C ASN A 293 -7.37 25.97 -19.37
N ALA A 294 -8.37 25.11 -19.63
CA ALA A 294 -9.61 25.13 -18.87
C ALA A 294 -9.36 24.82 -17.38
N PRO A 295 -10.12 25.44 -16.44
CA PRO A 295 -9.92 25.23 -15.01
C PRO A 295 -9.96 23.75 -14.63
N CYS A 296 -8.98 23.32 -13.84
CA CYS A 296 -8.85 21.96 -13.34
C CYS A 296 -9.26 21.87 -11.88
N GLU A 297 -9.74 20.69 -11.51
CA GLU A 297 -10.14 20.38 -10.16
C GLU A 297 -8.95 20.36 -9.21
N ARG A 298 -9.10 20.99 -8.05
CA ARG A 298 -8.05 21.11 -7.02
C ARG A 298 -8.62 20.74 -5.66
N ALA A 299 -7.94 19.83 -4.96
CA ALA A 299 -8.32 19.42 -3.63
C ALA A 299 -8.12 20.54 -2.59
N PHE A 300 -9.08 20.66 -1.67
CA PHE A 300 -9.15 21.68 -0.64
C PHE A 300 -9.54 21.04 0.70
N VAL A 301 -8.79 21.34 1.74
CA VAL A 301 -8.94 20.79 3.08
C VAL A 301 -9.72 21.78 3.93
N LEU A 302 -10.84 21.35 4.49
CA LEU A 302 -11.70 22.17 5.34
C LEU A 302 -11.01 22.47 6.68
N GLY A 303 -11.01 23.73 7.09
CA GLY A 303 -10.43 24.20 8.34
C GLY A 303 -11.44 24.22 9.49
N LYS A 304 -10.95 24.49 10.72
CA LYS A 304 -11.80 24.55 11.93
C LYS A 304 -12.93 25.60 11.87
N ASN A 305 -12.77 26.62 11.04
CA ASN A 305 -13.72 27.73 10.91
C ASN A 305 -14.69 27.55 9.74
N PHE A 306 -14.65 26.40 9.05
CA PHE A 306 -15.54 26.09 7.94
C PHE A 306 -17.02 26.13 8.38
N LYS A 307 -17.86 26.78 7.57
CA LYS A 307 -19.31 26.71 7.71
C LYS A 307 -19.94 26.19 6.40
N PRO A 308 -20.83 25.18 6.43
CA PRO A 308 -21.41 24.61 5.21
C PRO A 308 -22.07 25.62 4.26
N GLY A 309 -22.67 26.70 4.79
CA GLY A 309 -23.25 27.78 3.98
C GLY A 309 -22.25 28.51 3.08
N GLU A 310 -20.97 28.50 3.41
CA GLU A 310 -19.91 29.13 2.59
C GLU A 310 -19.75 28.44 1.23
N LEU A 311 -20.10 27.15 1.12
CA LEU A 311 -20.05 26.42 -0.16
C LEU A 311 -21.07 26.94 -1.18
N ALA A 312 -22.23 27.44 -0.72
CA ALA A 312 -23.21 28.08 -1.59
C ALA A 312 -22.65 29.37 -2.19
N LEU A 313 -21.92 30.16 -1.39
CA LEU A 313 -21.25 31.37 -1.86
C LEU A 313 -20.19 31.05 -2.92
N LEU A 314 -19.42 29.96 -2.76
CA LEU A 314 -18.46 29.53 -3.78
C LEU A 314 -19.13 29.22 -5.12
N ARG A 315 -20.24 28.47 -5.08
CA ARG A 315 -21.03 28.13 -6.28
C ARG A 315 -21.60 29.35 -6.98
N GLN A 316 -22.09 30.33 -6.22
CA GLN A 316 -22.58 31.61 -6.75
C GLN A 316 -21.47 32.39 -7.47
N HIS A 317 -20.21 32.24 -7.05
CA HIS A 317 -19.04 32.85 -7.70
C HIS A 317 -18.41 31.97 -8.79
N GLY A 318 -19.15 31.01 -9.36
CA GLY A 318 -18.67 30.19 -10.47
C GLY A 318 -17.64 29.12 -10.08
N VAL A 319 -17.51 28.81 -8.79
CA VAL A 319 -16.65 27.72 -8.30
C VAL A 319 -17.50 26.48 -8.09
N PHE A 320 -17.22 25.44 -8.86
CA PHE A 320 -17.80 24.13 -8.63
C PHE A 320 -17.24 23.51 -7.35
N VAL A 321 -18.13 22.92 -6.56
CA VAL A 321 -17.82 22.27 -5.28
C VAL A 321 -18.21 20.81 -5.37
N ASN A 322 -17.20 19.95 -5.49
CA ASN A 322 -17.31 18.51 -5.41
C ASN A 322 -17.08 18.05 -3.96
N ILE A 323 -18.10 17.41 -3.38
CA ILE A 323 -18.12 16.96 -1.98
C ILE A 323 -17.92 15.44 -1.86
N GLN A 324 -17.60 14.76 -2.97
CA GLN A 324 -17.15 13.39 -2.89
C GLN A 324 -15.68 13.36 -2.49
N ASP A 325 -15.36 12.54 -1.50
CA ASP A 325 -13.97 12.36 -1.10
C ASP A 325 -13.19 11.73 -2.26
N PRO A 326 -12.15 12.41 -2.81
CA PRO A 326 -11.39 11.89 -3.93
C PRO A 326 -10.59 10.61 -3.60
N ILE A 327 -10.41 10.28 -2.31
CA ILE A 327 -9.68 9.11 -1.84
C ILE A 327 -10.64 7.92 -1.70
N SER A 328 -11.68 8.04 -0.88
CA SER A 328 -12.63 6.96 -0.59
C SER A 328 -13.75 6.81 -1.63
N GLY A 329 -14.08 7.87 -2.37
CA GLY A 329 -15.22 7.90 -3.29
C GLY A 329 -16.57 8.03 -2.57
N ASN A 330 -16.58 8.15 -1.25
CA ASN A 330 -17.81 8.32 -0.48
C ASN A 330 -18.39 9.71 -0.71
N GLN A 331 -19.69 9.77 -0.99
CA GLN A 331 -20.42 11.02 -1.01
C GLN A 331 -20.59 11.54 0.42
N GLN A 332 -20.00 12.69 0.71
CA GLN A 332 -20.22 13.37 1.98
C GLN A 332 -21.45 14.27 1.82
N LEU A 333 -22.42 14.19 2.72
CA LEU A 333 -23.49 15.18 2.73
C LEU A 333 -22.93 16.52 3.21
N ILE A 334 -23.43 17.63 2.67
CA ILE A 334 -22.95 18.98 3.02
C ILE A 334 -23.02 19.24 4.53
N ASN A 335 -24.05 18.71 5.20
CA ASN A 335 -24.24 18.83 6.65
C ASN A 335 -23.38 17.87 7.49
N GLN A 336 -22.72 16.89 6.86
CA GLN A 336 -21.80 15.95 7.51
C GLN A 336 -20.34 16.37 7.39
N LEU A 337 -20.04 17.40 6.58
CA LEU A 337 -18.69 17.91 6.40
C LEU A 337 -18.11 18.46 7.71
N GLN A 338 -16.92 17.99 8.07
CA GLN A 338 -16.19 18.36 9.28
C GLN A 338 -14.83 19.01 8.94
N PRO A 339 -14.27 19.80 9.87
CA PRO A 339 -12.88 20.24 9.77
C PRO A 339 -11.94 19.05 9.55
N GLY A 340 -11.12 19.12 8.51
CA GLY A 340 -10.22 18.06 8.06
C GLY A 340 -10.70 17.34 6.80
N ASP A 341 -11.99 17.37 6.47
CA ASP A 341 -12.51 16.75 5.25
C ASP A 341 -11.91 17.39 4.00
N VAL A 342 -11.78 16.58 2.94
CA VAL A 342 -11.23 17.00 1.65
C VAL A 342 -12.36 17.07 0.66
N ILE A 343 -12.59 18.28 0.14
CA ILE A 343 -13.45 18.53 -1.00
C ILE A 343 -12.59 18.92 -2.19
N SER A 344 -13.20 19.00 -3.36
CA SER A 344 -12.53 19.48 -4.56
C SER A 344 -13.24 20.71 -5.13
N LEU A 345 -12.45 21.69 -5.55
CA LEU A 345 -12.91 22.96 -6.10
C LEU A 345 -12.40 23.14 -7.52
N THR A 346 -13.27 23.59 -8.42
CA THR A 346 -12.93 23.87 -9.82
C THR A 346 -13.49 25.22 -10.25
N GLY A 347 -12.67 26.07 -10.86
CA GLY A 347 -13.07 27.39 -11.34
C GLY A 347 -12.18 28.53 -10.83
N ASN A 348 -12.54 29.77 -11.17
CA ASN A 348 -11.79 30.95 -10.73
C ASN A 348 -12.05 31.24 -9.24
N THR A 349 -11.00 31.15 -8.44
CA THR A 349 -11.10 31.36 -6.98
C THR A 349 -10.65 32.76 -6.54
N SER A 350 -10.35 33.65 -7.48
CA SER A 350 -9.88 35.01 -7.19
C SER A 350 -10.91 35.82 -6.40
N ARG A 351 -12.19 35.75 -6.81
CA ARG A 351 -13.32 36.44 -6.14
C ARG A 351 -13.67 35.82 -4.78
N THR A 352 -13.30 34.56 -4.53
CA THR A 352 -13.61 33.83 -3.29
C THR A 352 -12.42 33.68 -2.34
N LYS A 353 -11.28 34.32 -2.64
CA LYS A 353 -10.02 34.18 -1.88
C LYS A 353 -10.17 34.45 -0.37
N ALA A 354 -10.94 35.47 0.01
CA ALA A 354 -11.18 35.81 1.41
C ALA A 354 -12.00 34.73 2.15
N ILE A 355 -13.00 34.15 1.47
CA ILE A 355 -13.82 33.04 1.98
C ILE A 355 -12.94 31.81 2.14
N LEU A 356 -12.22 31.42 1.08
CA LEU A 356 -11.34 30.25 1.08
C LEU A 356 -10.28 30.33 2.19
N LYS A 357 -9.67 31.50 2.43
CA LYS A 357 -8.68 31.68 3.50
C LYS A 357 -9.25 31.41 4.90
N LYS A 358 -10.53 31.67 5.13
CA LYS A 358 -11.22 31.35 6.39
C LYS A 358 -11.68 29.90 6.43
N MET A 359 -12.16 29.42 5.29
CA MET A 359 -12.77 28.10 5.11
C MET A 359 -11.77 26.95 5.26
N GLY A 360 -10.50 27.14 4.88
CA GLY A 360 -9.51 26.07 4.92
C GLY A 360 -8.23 26.37 4.14
N ARG A 361 -7.61 25.33 3.59
CA ARG A 361 -6.34 25.41 2.85
C ARG A 361 -6.35 24.50 1.63
N TRP A 362 -5.64 24.89 0.58
CA TRP A 362 -5.38 24.01 -0.55
C TRP A 362 -4.59 22.79 -0.10
N LYS A 363 -5.00 21.60 -0.55
CA LYS A 363 -4.18 20.39 -0.36
C LYS A 363 -2.90 20.55 -1.20
N ALA A 364 -1.75 20.20 -0.64
CA ALA A 364 -0.52 20.21 -1.41
C ALA A 364 -0.63 19.22 -2.59
N THR A 365 -0.08 19.60 -3.74
CA THR A 365 -0.05 18.71 -4.90
C THR A 365 0.88 17.53 -4.62
N ASP A 366 0.40 16.32 -4.88
CA ASP A 366 1.17 15.08 -4.74
C ASP A 366 2.03 14.78 -5.99
N THR A 367 2.35 15.79 -6.82
CA THR A 367 3.16 15.62 -8.05
C THR A 367 4.66 15.60 -7.77
N ALA A 368 5.11 16.23 -6.70
CA ALA A 368 6.53 16.29 -6.31
C ALA A 368 6.71 15.79 -4.88
N MET A 369 7.66 14.86 -4.72
CA MET A 369 7.99 14.25 -3.43
C MET A 369 8.57 15.27 -2.45
N ASN A 370 8.15 15.16 -1.18
CA ASN A 370 8.86 15.80 -0.08
C ASN A 370 10.13 15.02 0.29
N TYR A 371 11.25 15.36 -0.37
CA TYR A 371 12.54 14.70 -0.14
C TYR A 371 13.03 14.83 1.31
N SER A 372 12.85 16.02 1.92
CA SER A 372 13.26 16.25 3.31
C SER A 372 12.51 15.35 4.29
N LEU A 373 11.19 15.20 4.11
CA LEU A 373 10.37 14.33 4.96
C LEU A 373 10.83 12.87 4.86
N PHE A 374 11.12 12.40 3.66
CA PHE A 374 11.61 11.03 3.44
C PHE A 374 13.00 10.82 4.05
N SER A 375 13.97 11.70 3.74
CA SER A 375 15.34 11.58 4.23
C SER A 375 15.42 11.68 5.76
N LEU A 376 14.69 12.63 6.37
CA LEU A 376 14.60 12.72 7.82
C LEU A 376 13.87 11.51 8.41
N GLY A 377 12.84 11.01 7.74
CA GLY A 377 12.14 9.79 8.15
C GLY A 377 13.07 8.58 8.22
N ILE A 378 13.90 8.35 7.21
CA ILE A 378 14.89 7.26 7.22
C ILE A 378 15.98 7.52 8.26
N GLY A 379 16.50 8.74 8.38
CA GLY A 379 17.52 9.08 9.39
C GLY A 379 17.03 8.88 10.83
N CYS A 380 15.83 9.38 11.15
CA CYS A 380 15.20 9.20 12.45
C CYS A 380 14.81 7.75 12.72
N ALA A 381 14.43 6.99 11.68
CA ALA A 381 14.19 5.56 11.81
C ALA A 381 15.46 4.81 12.26
N SER A 382 16.63 5.14 11.72
CA SER A 382 17.89 4.53 12.16
C SER A 382 18.18 4.81 13.64
N LEU A 383 17.88 6.02 14.14
CA LEU A 383 17.98 6.34 15.57
C LEU A 383 17.00 5.50 16.41
N LEU A 384 15.76 5.38 15.95
CA LEU A 384 14.74 4.56 16.60
C LEU A 384 15.11 3.06 16.59
N GLY A 385 15.81 2.60 15.55
CA GLY A 385 16.26 1.22 15.39
C GLY A 385 17.22 0.75 16.48
N ILE A 386 17.98 1.67 17.09
CA ILE A 386 18.91 1.38 18.20
C ILE A 386 18.13 0.99 19.47
N ILE A 387 16.88 1.43 19.61
CA ILE A 387 16.05 1.08 20.77
C ILE A 387 15.78 -0.42 20.74
N GLY A 388 16.11 -1.09 21.84
CA GLY A 388 15.99 -2.52 21.95
C GLY A 388 16.20 -3.00 23.38
N LEU A 389 15.87 -4.28 23.59
CA LEU A 389 16.15 -4.98 24.83
C LEU A 389 17.34 -5.93 24.61
N LYS A 390 18.00 -6.34 25.68
CA LYS A 390 18.98 -7.43 25.61
C LYS A 390 18.29 -8.72 26.05
N LEU A 391 18.43 -9.78 25.27
CA LEU A 391 18.04 -11.13 25.67
C LEU A 391 19.31 -11.98 25.71
N ASN A 392 19.65 -12.54 26.87
CA ASN A 392 20.88 -13.32 27.08
C ASN A 392 22.15 -12.60 26.57
N SER A 393 22.28 -11.29 26.86
CA SER A 393 23.37 -10.43 26.37
C SER A 393 23.40 -10.16 24.85
N ILE A 394 22.48 -10.73 24.07
CA ILE A 394 22.31 -10.45 22.64
C ILE A 394 21.38 -9.24 22.49
N PRO A 395 21.79 -8.18 21.76
CA PRO A 395 20.94 -7.01 21.55
C PRO A 395 19.78 -7.34 20.60
N LEU A 396 18.56 -7.41 21.15
CA LEU A 396 17.31 -7.41 20.39
C LEU A 396 16.87 -5.97 20.14
N GLN A 397 17.50 -5.38 19.12
CA GLN A 397 17.12 -4.08 18.59
C GLN A 397 15.80 -4.18 17.81
N LEU A 398 15.05 -3.07 17.75
CA LEU A 398 13.93 -2.96 16.81
C LEU A 398 14.40 -3.25 15.37
N GLY A 399 15.65 -2.87 15.07
CA GLY A 399 16.27 -2.99 13.77
C GLY A 399 15.79 -1.89 12.82
N ASN A 400 16.59 -1.64 11.78
CA ASN A 400 16.34 -0.56 10.82
C ASN A 400 14.99 -0.72 10.10
N GLY A 401 14.55 -1.96 9.85
CA GLY A 401 13.28 -2.25 9.18
C GLY A 401 12.06 -1.86 9.99
N THR A 402 11.90 -2.45 11.17
CA THR A 402 10.76 -2.18 12.06
C THR A 402 10.68 -0.69 12.42
N ALA A 403 11.83 -0.08 12.70
CA ALA A 403 11.90 1.34 13.02
C ALA A 403 11.51 2.22 11.82
N ALA A 404 11.93 1.87 10.60
CA ALA A 404 11.52 2.57 9.38
C ALA A 404 10.00 2.47 9.16
N LEU A 405 9.39 1.31 9.38
CA LEU A 405 7.94 1.15 9.29
C LEU A 405 7.21 2.02 10.32
N ILE A 406 7.63 1.99 11.59
CA ILE A 406 7.03 2.84 12.64
C ILE A 406 7.18 4.32 12.28
N MET A 407 8.35 4.73 11.78
CA MET A 407 8.58 6.11 11.37
C MET A 407 7.72 6.50 10.18
N GLY A 408 7.53 5.60 9.21
CA GLY A 408 6.57 5.77 8.13
C GLY A 408 5.15 6.00 8.66
N LEU A 409 4.69 5.19 9.62
CA LEU A 409 3.37 5.35 10.25
C LEU A 409 3.21 6.70 10.97
N ILE A 410 4.23 7.11 11.73
CA ILE A 410 4.23 8.38 12.47
C ILE A 410 4.17 9.55 11.49
N LEU A 411 5.06 9.58 10.49
CA LEU A 411 5.11 10.67 9.52
C LEU A 411 3.87 10.72 8.62
N SER A 412 3.31 9.57 8.27
CA SER A 412 2.04 9.50 7.53
C SER A 412 0.88 10.05 8.35
N SER A 413 0.77 9.66 9.62
CA SER A 413 -0.24 10.21 10.54
C SER A 413 -0.08 11.72 10.73
N TRP A 414 1.16 12.22 10.71
CA TRP A 414 1.44 13.65 10.79
C TRP A 414 1.07 14.40 9.51
N ILE A 415 1.36 13.83 8.33
CA ILE A 415 0.95 14.40 7.04
C ILE A 415 -0.57 14.39 6.87
N GLU A 416 -1.27 13.36 7.33
CA GLU A 416 -2.73 13.34 7.31
C GLU A 416 -3.37 14.47 8.14
N ARG A 417 -2.67 14.95 9.17
CA ARG A 417 -3.09 16.14 9.94
C ARG A 417 -2.66 17.45 9.31
N HIS A 418 -1.67 17.43 8.41
CA HIS A 418 -1.08 18.59 7.74
C HIS A 418 -1.11 18.43 6.22
N ARG A 419 -2.29 18.15 5.66
CA ARG A 419 -2.53 17.91 4.22
C ARG A 419 -2.19 19.11 3.32
N ASP A 420 -1.91 20.27 3.91
CA ASP A 420 -1.37 21.47 3.24
C ASP A 420 0.14 21.38 2.95
N ARG A 421 0.84 20.38 3.49
CA ARG A 421 2.26 20.12 3.26
C ARG A 421 2.46 19.04 2.21
N LYS A 422 3.55 19.15 1.43
CA LYS A 422 3.92 18.14 0.43
C LYS A 422 4.08 16.78 1.10
N SER A 423 3.43 15.77 0.53
CA SER A 423 3.48 14.38 0.96
C SER A 423 4.51 13.60 0.14
N ILE A 424 4.60 12.29 0.35
CA ILE A 424 5.30 11.38 -0.54
C ILE A 424 4.26 10.72 -1.46
N PRO A 425 4.36 10.88 -2.79
CA PRO A 425 3.39 10.34 -3.73
C PRO A 425 3.24 8.82 -3.62
N VAL A 426 2.03 8.33 -3.89
CA VAL A 426 1.73 6.88 -3.90
C VAL A 426 2.58 6.14 -4.93
N THR A 427 2.86 6.76 -6.08
CA THR A 427 3.74 6.20 -7.12
C THR A 427 5.16 5.96 -6.59
N VAL A 428 5.71 6.92 -5.83
CA VAL A 428 7.05 6.81 -5.24
C VAL A 428 7.09 5.75 -4.15
N THR A 429 6.14 5.77 -3.21
CA THR A 429 6.08 4.74 -2.16
C THR A 429 5.88 3.34 -2.74
N SER A 430 5.09 3.20 -3.81
CA SER A 430 4.91 1.92 -4.51
C SER A 430 6.19 1.46 -5.23
N PHE A 431 6.92 2.40 -5.85
CA PHE A 431 8.23 2.11 -6.43
C PHE A 431 9.22 1.65 -5.36
N LEU A 432 9.35 2.39 -4.25
CA LEU A 432 10.26 2.03 -3.16
C LEU A 432 9.88 0.70 -2.51
N GLN A 433 8.59 0.37 -2.45
CA GLN A 433 8.15 -0.92 -1.95
C GLN A 433 8.59 -2.07 -2.85
N SER A 434 8.24 -2.00 -4.13
CA SER A 434 8.51 -3.08 -5.08
C SER A 434 9.99 -3.19 -5.41
N PHE A 435 10.63 -2.07 -5.75
CA PHE A 435 12.03 -2.04 -6.15
C PHE A 435 12.97 -2.17 -4.96
N GLY A 436 12.70 -1.47 -3.85
CA GLY A 436 13.56 -1.51 -2.65
C GLY A 436 13.62 -2.90 -2.02
N LEU A 437 12.48 -3.58 -1.87
CA LEU A 437 12.44 -4.96 -1.39
C LEU A 437 13.20 -5.91 -2.33
N THR A 438 12.94 -5.79 -3.64
CA THR A 438 13.51 -6.71 -4.64
C THR A 438 15.02 -6.53 -4.79
N LEU A 439 15.52 -5.29 -4.69
CA LEU A 439 16.95 -5.02 -4.67
C LEU A 439 17.61 -5.58 -3.41
N PHE A 440 17.01 -5.36 -2.23
CA PHE A 440 17.50 -5.95 -0.98
C PHE A 440 17.58 -7.48 -1.04
N VAL A 441 16.52 -8.14 -1.50
CA VAL A 441 16.50 -9.60 -1.65
C VAL A 441 17.51 -10.05 -2.71
N GLY A 442 17.71 -9.25 -3.76
CA GLY A 442 18.70 -9.52 -4.80
C GLY A 442 20.13 -9.54 -4.26
N THR A 443 20.51 -8.56 -3.42
CA THR A 443 21.87 -8.53 -2.82
C THR A 443 22.09 -9.70 -1.87
N VAL A 444 21.09 -10.02 -1.05
CA VAL A 444 21.13 -11.19 -0.15
C VAL A 444 21.24 -12.50 -0.94
N GLY A 445 20.45 -12.66 -2.00
CA GLY A 445 20.46 -13.87 -2.82
C GLY A 445 21.78 -14.11 -3.54
N LEU A 446 22.41 -13.06 -4.10
CA LEU A 446 23.72 -13.19 -4.76
C LEU A 446 24.81 -13.62 -3.78
N GLN A 447 24.80 -13.06 -2.56
CA GLN A 447 25.77 -13.39 -1.52
C GLN A 447 25.61 -14.84 -1.04
N SER A 448 24.38 -15.28 -0.76
CA SER A 448 24.11 -16.59 -0.18
C SER A 448 24.11 -17.73 -1.20
N ALA A 449 24.26 -17.42 -2.49
CA ALA A 449 24.15 -18.39 -3.56
C ALA A 449 25.13 -19.57 -3.42
N GLN A 450 26.43 -19.34 -3.21
CA GLN A 450 27.40 -20.45 -3.14
C GLN A 450 27.09 -21.46 -2.02
N ALA A 451 26.48 -21.00 -0.92
CA ALA A 451 26.08 -21.86 0.18
C ALA A 451 24.69 -22.49 0.00
N PHE A 452 23.93 -22.11 -1.03
CA PHE A 452 22.58 -22.61 -1.29
C PHE A 452 22.54 -24.12 -1.52
N THR A 453 23.48 -24.65 -2.31
CA THR A 453 23.48 -26.07 -2.70
C THR A 453 23.76 -27.01 -1.51
N SER A 454 24.71 -26.63 -0.65
CA SER A 454 25.02 -27.35 0.60
C SER A 454 23.90 -27.17 1.64
N ALA A 455 23.30 -25.98 1.71
CA ALA A 455 22.16 -25.72 2.57
C ALA A 455 20.95 -26.58 2.19
N ILE A 456 20.56 -26.69 0.91
CA ILE A 456 19.45 -27.59 0.50
C ILE A 456 19.70 -29.03 0.92
N LYS A 457 20.91 -29.55 0.68
CA LYS A 457 21.27 -30.93 1.04
C LYS A 457 21.19 -31.19 2.55
N SER A 458 21.53 -30.18 3.36
CA SER A 458 21.51 -30.29 4.83
C SER A 458 20.14 -30.00 5.45
N LEU A 459 19.31 -29.17 4.82
CA LEU A 459 17.97 -28.78 5.29
C LEU A 459 16.95 -29.93 5.18
N GLY A 460 17.09 -30.79 4.16
CA GLY A 460 16.20 -31.94 3.93
C GLY A 460 14.71 -31.59 3.72
N ILE A 461 13.86 -32.61 3.58
CA ILE A 461 12.40 -32.44 3.40
C ILE A 461 11.73 -31.92 4.69
N GLY A 462 12.34 -32.15 5.85
CA GLY A 462 11.80 -31.73 7.15
C GLY A 462 11.55 -30.22 7.25
N VAL A 463 12.40 -29.40 6.63
CA VAL A 463 12.25 -27.94 6.62
C VAL A 463 11.01 -27.49 5.84
N LEU A 464 10.65 -28.19 4.76
CA LEU A 464 9.43 -27.91 4.01
C LEU A 464 8.18 -28.25 4.84
N PHE A 465 8.20 -29.38 5.54
CA PHE A 465 7.12 -29.77 6.44
C PHE A 465 6.96 -28.78 7.61
N ILE A 466 8.07 -28.40 8.26
CA ILE A 466 8.06 -27.40 9.34
C ILE A 466 7.53 -26.05 8.81
N GLY A 467 7.98 -25.62 7.64
CA GLY A 467 7.49 -24.40 6.99
C GLY A 467 5.99 -24.45 6.71
N ALA A 468 5.46 -25.57 6.23
CA ALA A 468 4.03 -25.75 5.99
C ALA A 468 3.20 -25.72 7.29
N MET A 469 3.70 -26.30 8.37
CA MET A 469 3.03 -26.27 9.68
C MET A 469 3.03 -24.87 10.28
N ILE A 470 4.17 -24.17 10.24
CA ILE A 470 4.30 -22.79 10.71
C ILE A 470 3.42 -21.85 9.88
N SER A 471 3.23 -22.09 8.58
CA SER A 471 2.36 -21.24 7.77
C SER A 471 0.87 -21.47 8.04
N ILE A 472 0.42 -22.71 8.23
CA ILE A 472 -1.02 -23.02 8.33
C ILE A 472 -1.55 -22.97 9.78
N MET A 473 -0.82 -23.51 10.76
CA MET A 473 -1.33 -23.65 12.13
C MET A 473 -1.73 -22.33 12.80
N PRO A 474 -0.97 -21.23 12.67
CA PRO A 474 -1.38 -19.94 13.23
C PRO A 474 -2.70 -19.43 12.66
N HIS A 475 -2.92 -19.61 11.35
CA HIS A 475 -4.18 -19.24 10.71
C HIS A 475 -5.32 -20.14 11.15
N LEU A 476 -5.11 -21.45 11.23
CA LEU A 476 -6.13 -22.40 11.64
C LEU A 476 -6.59 -22.16 13.08
N LEU A 477 -5.66 -22.01 14.02
CA LEU A 477 -6.00 -21.79 15.43
C LEU A 477 -6.63 -20.40 15.64
N THR A 478 -6.14 -19.37 14.93
CA THR A 478 -6.73 -18.03 14.98
C THR A 478 -8.12 -17.98 14.36
N LEU A 479 -8.39 -18.80 13.33
CA LEU A 479 -9.72 -18.93 12.73
C LEU A 479 -10.74 -19.37 13.79
N PHE A 480 -10.43 -20.40 14.55
CA PHE A 480 -11.31 -20.91 15.61
C PHE A 480 -11.43 -19.93 16.78
N PHE A 481 -10.30 -19.37 17.24
CA PHE A 481 -10.30 -18.38 18.32
C PHE A 481 -11.10 -17.12 17.94
N GLY A 482 -10.87 -16.57 16.75
CA GLY A 482 -11.56 -15.39 16.24
C GLY A 482 -13.04 -15.62 16.04
N ARG A 483 -13.43 -16.82 15.56
CA ARG A 483 -14.83 -17.17 15.33
C ARG A 483 -15.60 -17.42 16.63
N TYR A 484 -15.06 -18.24 17.54
CA TYR A 484 -15.81 -18.71 18.71
C TYR A 484 -15.60 -17.85 19.96
N VAL A 485 -14.41 -17.28 20.16
CA VAL A 485 -14.09 -16.45 21.33
C VAL A 485 -14.37 -14.98 21.04
N LEU A 486 -13.76 -14.43 19.98
CA LEU A 486 -13.91 -13.01 19.65
C LEU A 486 -15.19 -12.68 18.88
N LYS A 487 -15.91 -13.71 18.40
CA LYS A 487 -17.15 -13.59 17.62
C LYS A 487 -17.01 -12.58 16.48
N MET A 488 -15.88 -12.63 15.78
CA MET A 488 -15.61 -11.74 14.65
C MET A 488 -16.48 -12.09 13.45
N GLU A 489 -16.80 -11.08 12.64
CA GLU A 489 -17.44 -11.29 11.35
C GLU A 489 -16.50 -12.11 10.45
N PRO A 490 -16.99 -13.17 9.77
CA PRO A 490 -16.17 -14.08 8.97
C PRO A 490 -15.20 -13.45 7.98
N LEU A 491 -15.66 -12.50 7.14
CA LEU A 491 -14.81 -11.87 6.13
C LEU A 491 -13.76 -10.95 6.76
N ALA A 492 -14.11 -10.21 7.81
CA ALA A 492 -13.18 -9.41 8.60
C ALA A 492 -12.16 -10.26 9.35
N LEU A 493 -12.54 -11.45 9.83
CA LEU A 493 -11.61 -12.41 10.44
C LEU A 493 -10.61 -12.95 9.42
N ILE A 494 -11.06 -13.31 8.22
CA ILE A 494 -10.14 -13.69 7.13
C ILE A 494 -9.21 -12.52 6.81
N GLY A 495 -9.73 -11.29 6.70
CA GLY A 495 -8.93 -10.09 6.47
C GLY A 495 -7.88 -9.89 7.56
N ALA A 496 -8.27 -10.01 8.82
CA ALA A 496 -7.36 -9.93 9.95
C ALA A 496 -6.25 -10.98 9.87
N MET A 497 -6.57 -12.27 9.64
CA MET A 497 -5.56 -13.31 9.52
C MET A 497 -4.62 -13.10 8.32
N THR A 498 -5.15 -12.67 7.16
CA THR A 498 -4.35 -12.31 5.99
C THR A 498 -3.37 -11.18 6.32
N GLY A 499 -3.81 -10.20 7.11
CA GLY A 499 -2.97 -9.11 7.61
C GLY A 499 -1.92 -9.62 8.59
N SER A 500 -2.30 -10.39 9.61
CA SER A 500 -1.39 -10.94 10.62
C SER A 500 -0.26 -11.76 9.98
N GLY A 501 -0.58 -12.58 8.96
CA GLY A 501 0.40 -13.33 8.18
C GLY A 501 1.14 -12.51 7.11
N THR A 502 0.84 -11.23 6.93
CA THR A 502 1.47 -10.32 5.95
C THR A 502 1.35 -10.73 4.48
N ILE A 503 0.26 -11.42 4.12
CA ILE A 503 0.14 -12.12 2.82
C ILE A 503 -0.53 -11.22 1.76
N ALA A 504 0.27 -10.36 1.13
CA ALA A 504 -0.20 -9.40 0.12
C ALA A 504 -0.90 -10.08 -1.09
N ALA A 505 -0.46 -11.27 -1.48
CA ALA A 505 -1.08 -12.01 -2.58
C ALA A 505 -2.52 -12.46 -2.25
N ALA A 506 -2.74 -13.00 -1.04
CA ALA A 506 -4.07 -13.35 -0.54
C ALA A 506 -4.95 -12.10 -0.39
N MET A 507 -4.36 -10.97 0.03
CA MET A 507 -5.07 -9.70 0.12
C MET A 507 -5.68 -9.30 -1.23
N ASN A 508 -4.89 -9.34 -2.31
CA ASN A 508 -5.36 -8.99 -3.66
C ASN A 508 -6.42 -9.97 -4.19
N GLU A 509 -6.17 -11.27 -4.11
CA GLU A 509 -7.07 -12.31 -4.61
C GLU A 509 -8.43 -12.30 -3.90
N ILE A 510 -8.43 -12.21 -2.57
CA ILE A 510 -9.67 -12.23 -1.77
C ILE A 510 -10.42 -10.91 -1.95
N SER A 511 -9.72 -9.76 -2.04
CA SER A 511 -10.37 -8.47 -2.32
C SER A 511 -11.08 -8.48 -3.67
N GLN A 512 -10.44 -9.03 -4.72
CA GLN A 512 -11.08 -9.15 -6.04
C GLN A 512 -12.32 -10.06 -5.97
N LYS A 513 -12.23 -11.18 -5.27
CA LYS A 513 -13.35 -12.11 -5.07
C LYS A 513 -14.49 -11.50 -4.26
N ALA A 514 -14.21 -10.57 -3.35
CA ALA A 514 -15.20 -9.84 -2.55
C ALA A 514 -15.90 -8.71 -3.33
N GLY A 515 -15.47 -8.41 -4.56
CA GLY A 515 -16.00 -7.35 -5.40
C GLY A 515 -15.50 -5.95 -5.01
N PRO A 516 -15.88 -4.89 -5.78
CA PRO A 516 -15.34 -3.54 -5.58
C PRO A 516 -15.57 -2.98 -4.17
N GLU A 517 -16.77 -3.17 -3.61
CA GLU A 517 -17.16 -2.65 -2.30
C GLU A 517 -16.70 -3.57 -1.17
N GLY A 518 -16.95 -4.88 -1.32
CA GLY A 518 -16.53 -5.89 -0.35
C GLY A 518 -15.01 -5.98 -0.21
N GLY A 519 -14.27 -5.74 -1.29
CA GLY A 519 -12.81 -5.64 -1.28
C GLY A 519 -12.31 -4.48 -0.43
N ALA A 520 -12.99 -3.33 -0.45
CA ALA A 520 -12.66 -2.20 0.42
C ALA A 520 -12.92 -2.49 1.90
N TYR A 521 -14.04 -3.15 2.21
CA TYR A 521 -14.36 -3.63 3.56
C TYR A 521 -13.28 -4.61 4.06
N TYR A 522 -12.94 -5.61 3.25
CA TYR A 522 -11.92 -6.60 3.55
C TYR A 522 -10.54 -5.97 3.75
N ALA A 523 -10.17 -5.00 2.91
CA ALA A 523 -8.92 -4.23 3.03
C ALA A 523 -8.83 -3.48 4.37
N ALA A 524 -9.94 -2.91 4.83
CA ALA A 524 -9.98 -2.23 6.10
C ALA A 524 -9.74 -3.19 7.27
N ALA A 525 -10.23 -4.44 7.21
CA ALA A 525 -9.92 -5.44 8.24
C ALA A 525 -8.44 -5.91 8.20
N PHE A 526 -7.86 -6.01 7.00
CA PHE A 526 -6.47 -6.40 6.78
C PHE A 526 -5.46 -5.42 7.39
N THR A 527 -5.65 -4.12 7.18
CA THR A 527 -4.67 -3.07 7.49
C THR A 527 -4.12 -3.07 8.92
N PRO A 528 -4.95 -3.06 9.99
CA PRO A 528 -4.43 -3.05 11.36
C PRO A 528 -3.70 -4.34 11.72
N ALA A 529 -4.21 -5.48 11.24
CA ALA A 529 -3.55 -6.77 11.44
C ALA A 529 -2.21 -6.85 10.71
N PHE A 530 -2.11 -6.25 9.52
CA PHE A 530 -0.88 -6.16 8.76
C PHE A 530 0.21 -5.38 9.49
N VAL A 531 -0.13 -4.30 10.20
CA VAL A 531 0.86 -3.58 11.02
C VAL A 531 1.40 -4.47 12.14
N VAL A 532 0.51 -5.16 12.86
CA VAL A 532 0.89 -6.07 13.95
C VAL A 532 1.74 -7.23 13.42
N GLY A 533 1.29 -7.86 12.33
CA GLY A 533 2.01 -8.92 11.64
C GLY A 533 3.39 -8.48 11.19
N ASN A 534 3.49 -7.31 10.56
CA ASN A 534 4.73 -6.81 10.01
C ASN A 534 5.76 -6.51 11.09
N ILE A 535 5.37 -5.81 12.16
CA ILE A 535 6.25 -5.55 13.30
C ILE A 535 6.60 -6.85 14.02
N GLY A 536 5.61 -7.66 14.37
CA GLY A 536 5.84 -8.83 15.21
C GLY A 536 6.64 -9.92 14.51
N ILE A 537 6.33 -10.28 13.27
CA ILE A 537 7.08 -11.32 12.55
C ILE A 537 8.53 -10.86 12.28
N THR A 538 8.74 -9.57 11.99
CA THR A 538 10.08 -8.99 11.81
C THR A 538 10.94 -9.15 13.08
N LEU A 539 10.32 -9.11 14.26
CA LEU A 539 10.98 -9.33 15.55
C LEU A 539 11.10 -10.82 15.92
N LEU A 540 10.19 -11.68 15.45
CA LEU A 540 10.24 -13.13 15.73
C LEU A 540 11.54 -13.76 15.25
N GLY A 541 12.05 -13.37 14.07
CA GLY A 541 13.32 -13.89 13.54
C GLY A 541 14.50 -13.67 14.50
N PRO A 542 14.84 -12.41 14.87
CA PRO A 542 15.81 -12.09 15.91
C PRO A 542 15.60 -12.84 17.23
N ILE A 543 14.35 -12.97 17.68
CA ILE A 543 14.02 -13.70 18.90
C ILE A 543 14.42 -15.19 18.78
N PHE A 544 14.07 -15.85 17.67
CA PHE A 544 14.50 -17.24 17.44
C PHE A 544 16.01 -17.37 17.28
N VAL A 545 16.67 -16.41 16.63
CA VAL A 545 18.15 -16.39 16.56
C VAL A 545 18.73 -16.37 17.98
N ALA A 546 18.26 -15.48 18.86
CA ALA A 546 18.79 -15.34 20.20
C ALA A 546 18.43 -16.51 21.15
N LEU A 547 17.28 -17.16 20.95
CA LEU A 547 16.86 -18.30 21.77
C LEU A 547 17.50 -19.63 21.36
N LEU A 548 17.95 -19.76 20.10
CA LEU A 548 18.49 -20.99 19.54
C LEU A 548 20.02 -20.93 19.30
N SER A 549 20.66 -19.78 19.57
CA SER A 549 22.10 -19.56 19.43
C SER A 549 22.92 -20.07 20.60
#